data_AF-A0A9W9ZYG1-F1
#
_entry.id   AF-A0A9W9ZYG1-F1
#
_cell.length_a   1.000
_cell.length_b   1.000
_cell.length_c   1.000
_cell.angle_alpha   90.00
_cell.angle_beta   90.00
_cell.angle_gamma   90.00
#
_symmetry.space_group_name_H-M   'P 1'
#
loop_
_entity.id
_entity.type
_entity.pdbx_description
1 polymer ?
#
loop_
_entity_poly.entity_id
_entity_poly.type
_entity_poly.pdbx_seq_one_letter_code
_entity_poly.pdbx_strand_id
1 'polypeptide(L)'
;MTISWPPFIDPESGISQYQVCITTVPGNCTVTDFIDVSLNTSFTVYGLHLVHGESYYAVIKGINGIGMSSEATTNRVLIDLTSPTLKDTDNVPINTTQAPPSSNNSVSHGIELPTDVIQGSSHIRFRCSEELLSANWDEFKDQESQLERYEWCVGTSKAQCDVMSLRSVGVKPKGAAIVKRLPSGTVLFATVYAVNGAGVRPV
;
A
#
# COMPACT_ATOMS: atom_id res chain seq x y z
N MET A 1 13.98 -8.49 -4.93
CA MET A 1 14.58 -7.43 -4.10
C MET A 1 15.74 -6.83 -4.88
N THR A 2 15.82 -5.50 -5.02
CA THR A 2 16.91 -4.82 -5.74
C THR A 2 17.81 -4.10 -4.75
N ILE A 3 19.12 -4.21 -4.96
CA ILE A 3 20.16 -3.67 -4.08
C ILE A 3 21.17 -2.92 -4.95
N SER A 4 21.65 -1.77 -4.47
CA SER A 4 22.73 -0.99 -5.10
C SER A 4 23.64 -0.39 -4.04
N TRP A 5 24.95 -0.37 -4.29
CA TRP A 5 25.96 0.11 -3.35
C TRP A 5 27.01 1.00 -4.04
N PRO A 6 27.67 1.91 -3.32
CA PRO A 6 28.86 2.57 -3.83
C PRO A 6 30.00 1.54 -4.02
N PRO A 7 30.89 1.71 -5.01
CA PRO A 7 32.06 0.85 -5.17
C PRO A 7 32.92 0.82 -3.90
N PHE A 8 33.43 -0.36 -3.56
CA PHE A 8 34.48 -0.52 -2.56
C PHE A 8 35.82 -0.04 -3.18
N ILE A 9 36.77 0.35 -2.32
CA ILE A 9 38.06 0.90 -2.75
C ILE A 9 39.17 0.10 -2.07
N ASP A 10 40.08 -0.43 -2.88
CA ASP A 10 41.31 -1.11 -2.48
C ASP A 10 42.43 -0.54 -3.38
N PRO A 11 43.22 0.44 -2.90
CA PRO A 11 44.23 1.12 -3.73
C PRO A 11 45.39 0.22 -4.18
N GLU A 12 45.70 -0.84 -3.41
CA GLU A 12 46.86 -1.70 -3.60
C GLU A 12 46.66 -2.77 -4.68
N SER A 13 45.46 -3.35 -4.77
CA SER A 13 45.15 -4.47 -5.66
C SER A 13 43.84 -4.32 -6.45
N GLY A 14 43.00 -3.34 -6.11
CA GLY A 14 41.69 -3.14 -6.71
C GLY A 14 40.66 -4.16 -6.24
N ILE A 15 39.40 -3.93 -6.59
CA ILE A 15 38.31 -4.91 -6.37
C ILE A 15 38.32 -5.91 -7.53
N SER A 16 38.29 -7.20 -7.23
CA SER A 16 38.22 -8.29 -8.21
C SER A 16 36.78 -8.70 -8.48
N GLN A 17 35.94 -8.78 -7.44
CA GLN A 17 34.52 -9.12 -7.56
C GLN A 17 33.71 -8.71 -6.32
N TYR A 18 32.40 -8.64 -6.47
CA TYR A 18 31.42 -8.59 -5.39
C TYR A 18 30.63 -9.90 -5.32
N GLN A 19 30.20 -10.24 -4.10
CA GLN A 19 29.20 -11.27 -3.85
C GLN A 19 28.08 -10.69 -3.00
N VAL A 20 26.84 -11.11 -3.23
CA VAL A 20 25.66 -10.63 -2.48
C VAL A 20 24.89 -11.81 -1.92
N CYS A 21 24.52 -11.75 -0.64
CA CYS A 21 23.57 -12.68 -0.03
C CYS A 21 22.40 -11.93 0.61
N ILE A 22 21.27 -12.62 0.81
CA ILE A 22 20.13 -12.14 1.59
C ILE A 22 20.09 -12.85 2.95
N THR A 23 19.69 -12.12 4.00
CA THR A 23 19.56 -12.66 5.35
C THR A 23 18.47 -11.96 6.16
N THR A 24 17.96 -12.63 7.19
CA THR A 24 17.16 -12.04 8.27
C THR A 24 18.00 -11.50 9.44
N VAL A 25 19.27 -11.89 9.56
CA VAL A 25 20.20 -11.47 10.63
C VAL A 25 21.55 -11.05 10.03
N PRO A 26 21.96 -9.78 10.16
CA PRO A 26 23.26 -9.30 9.66
C PRO A 26 24.44 -10.18 10.08
N GLY A 27 25.36 -10.43 9.13
CA GLY A 27 26.57 -11.24 9.36
C GLY A 27 26.40 -12.76 9.25
N ASN A 28 25.22 -13.27 8.87
CA ASN A 28 25.01 -14.68 8.57
C ASN A 28 24.14 -14.82 7.31
N CYS A 29 24.60 -15.47 6.24
CA CYS A 29 23.84 -15.61 4.98
C CYS A 29 22.85 -16.79 5.05
N THR A 30 21.66 -16.54 5.60
CA THR A 30 20.69 -17.61 5.92
C THR A 30 19.56 -17.79 4.89
N VAL A 31 19.26 -16.76 4.07
CA VAL A 31 18.13 -16.81 3.12
C VAL A 31 18.60 -17.18 1.71
N THR A 32 19.80 -16.72 1.34
CA THR A 32 20.54 -17.22 0.16
C THR A 32 22.00 -17.40 0.51
N ASP A 33 22.69 -18.29 -0.21
CA ASP A 33 24.14 -18.26 -0.29
C ASP A 33 24.64 -16.92 -0.90
N PHE A 34 25.95 -16.72 -0.85
CA PHE A 34 26.61 -15.64 -1.58
C PHE A 34 26.56 -15.90 -3.09
N ILE A 35 25.92 -15.00 -3.82
CA ILE A 35 25.82 -15.00 -5.28
C ILE A 35 26.90 -14.06 -5.84
N ASP A 36 27.74 -14.57 -6.73
CA ASP A 36 28.72 -13.76 -7.46
C ASP A 36 28.03 -12.82 -8.45
N VAL A 37 28.38 -11.53 -8.42
CA VAL A 37 27.84 -10.50 -9.30
C VAL A 37 28.95 -9.77 -10.09
N SER A 38 30.16 -10.34 -10.12
CA SER A 38 31.33 -9.75 -10.75
C SER A 38 31.58 -8.33 -10.22
N LEU A 39 31.92 -7.35 -11.07
CA LEU A 39 32.16 -5.96 -10.68
C LEU A 39 30.89 -5.09 -10.68
N ASN A 40 29.69 -5.68 -10.81
CA ASN A 40 28.44 -4.91 -10.76
C ASN A 40 28.22 -4.32 -9.37
N THR A 41 27.78 -3.08 -9.30
CA THR A 41 27.43 -2.36 -8.06
C THR A 41 25.92 -2.29 -7.80
N SER A 42 25.16 -3.10 -8.54
CA SER A 42 23.75 -3.34 -8.28
C SER A 42 23.37 -4.77 -8.67
N PHE A 43 22.38 -5.33 -7.97
CA PHE A 43 21.87 -6.67 -8.23
C PHE A 43 20.39 -6.76 -7.88
N THR A 44 19.64 -7.58 -8.62
CA THR A 44 18.24 -7.90 -8.30
C THR A 44 18.13 -9.39 -8.05
N VAL A 45 17.74 -9.74 -6.83
CA VAL A 45 17.44 -11.12 -6.41
C VAL A 45 15.98 -11.43 -6.71
N TYR A 46 15.74 -12.48 -7.49
CA TYR A 46 14.43 -13.00 -7.85
C TYR A 46 14.14 -14.31 -7.11
N GLY A 47 12.88 -14.77 -7.09
CA GLY A 47 12.51 -16.07 -6.52
C GLY A 47 12.62 -16.19 -4.99
N LEU A 48 12.77 -15.08 -4.27
CA LEU A 48 12.80 -15.08 -2.80
C LEU A 48 11.43 -15.41 -2.22
N HIS A 49 11.38 -16.40 -1.33
CA HIS A 49 10.23 -16.67 -0.47
C HIS A 49 10.29 -15.75 0.75
N LEU A 50 9.70 -14.56 0.60
CA LEU A 50 9.64 -13.53 1.64
C LEU A 50 8.42 -13.74 2.53
N VAL A 51 8.61 -13.67 3.85
CA VAL A 51 7.57 -13.86 4.86
C VAL A 51 7.05 -12.51 5.36
N HIS A 52 5.74 -12.34 5.48
CA HIS A 52 5.14 -11.14 6.03
C HIS A 52 5.54 -10.92 7.50
N GLY A 53 5.83 -9.68 7.89
CA GLY A 53 6.32 -9.30 9.21
C GLY A 53 7.82 -9.52 9.40
N GLU A 54 8.45 -10.34 8.54
CA GLU A 54 9.88 -10.60 8.62
C GLU A 54 10.74 -9.48 8.03
N SER A 55 11.96 -9.42 8.54
CA SER A 55 12.92 -8.35 8.27
C SER A 55 14.12 -8.89 7.51
N TYR A 56 14.43 -8.31 6.35
CA TYR A 56 15.51 -8.76 5.48
C TYR A 56 16.56 -7.69 5.26
N TYR A 57 17.78 -8.15 5.05
CA TYR A 57 18.99 -7.38 4.79
C TYR A 57 19.72 -8.02 3.61
N ALA A 58 20.47 -7.23 2.85
CA ALA A 58 21.48 -7.78 1.94
C ALA A 58 22.88 -7.53 2.51
N VAL A 59 23.75 -8.54 2.41
CA VAL A 59 25.16 -8.43 2.74
C VAL A 59 25.94 -8.42 1.43
N ILE A 60 26.74 -7.38 1.22
CA ILE A 60 27.62 -7.18 0.07
C ILE A 60 29.04 -7.48 0.53
N LYS A 61 29.65 -8.50 -0.04
CA LYS A 61 31.06 -8.87 0.15
C LYS A 61 31.86 -8.35 -1.04
N GLY A 62 32.78 -7.41 -0.80
CA GLY A 62 33.78 -7.02 -1.79
C GLY A 62 35.06 -7.83 -1.60
N ILE A 63 35.58 -8.42 -2.68
CA ILE A 63 36.82 -9.21 -2.69
C ILE A 63 37.86 -8.43 -3.51
N ASN A 64 39.09 -8.32 -3.00
CA ASN A 64 40.17 -7.58 -3.66
C ASN A 64 41.03 -8.47 -4.58
N GLY A 65 42.01 -7.87 -5.27
CA GLY A 65 42.88 -8.55 -6.23
C GLY A 65 43.77 -9.66 -5.64
N ILE A 66 43.93 -9.72 -4.31
CA ILE A 66 44.67 -10.79 -3.61
C ILE A 66 43.77 -11.74 -2.79
N GLY A 67 42.45 -11.65 -2.97
CA GLY A 67 41.48 -12.56 -2.35
C GLY A 67 41.09 -12.24 -0.90
N MET A 68 41.48 -11.07 -0.36
CA MET A 68 40.93 -10.59 0.91
C MET A 68 39.52 -10.03 0.69
N SER A 69 38.67 -10.09 1.72
CA SER A 69 37.28 -9.65 1.60
C SER A 69 36.79 -8.82 2.79
N SER A 70 35.97 -7.81 2.51
CA SER A 70 35.21 -7.03 3.49
C SER A 70 33.72 -7.08 3.20
N GLU A 71 32.88 -6.95 4.23
CA GLU A 71 31.42 -7.00 4.10
C GLU A 71 30.76 -5.68 4.52
N ALA A 72 29.70 -5.29 3.82
CA ALA A 72 28.80 -4.21 4.18
C ALA A 72 27.35 -4.72 4.17
N THR A 73 26.51 -4.29 5.10
CA THR A 73 25.10 -4.70 5.18
C THR A 73 24.18 -3.51 4.88
N THR A 74 23.09 -3.74 4.14
CA THR A 74 22.08 -2.71 3.88
C THR A 74 21.31 -2.32 5.14
N ASN A 75 20.51 -1.26 5.05
CA ASN A 75 19.41 -1.06 5.98
C ASN A 75 18.43 -2.25 5.93
N ARG A 76 17.67 -2.40 7.03
CA ARG A 76 16.53 -3.32 7.16
C ARG A 76 15.44 -2.98 6.14
N VAL A 77 14.85 -4.01 5.54
CA VAL A 77 13.57 -3.97 4.83
C VAL A 77 12.56 -4.85 5.57
N LEU A 78 11.44 -4.29 6.01
CA LEU A 78 10.31 -5.05 6.56
C LEU A 78 9.41 -5.49 5.39
N ILE A 79 9.00 -6.75 5.38
CA ILE A 79 8.11 -7.30 4.37
C ILE A 79 6.66 -7.15 4.82
N ASP A 80 5.95 -6.28 4.11
CA ASP A 80 4.51 -6.11 4.24
C ASP A 80 3.82 -6.69 2.99
N LEU A 81 2.87 -7.60 3.23
CA LEU A 81 2.04 -8.26 2.22
C LEU A 81 0.54 -8.12 2.58
N THR A 82 0.24 -7.40 3.65
CA THR A 82 -1.11 -7.16 4.15
C THR A 82 -1.65 -5.85 3.59
N SER A 83 -2.96 -5.64 3.72
CA SER A 83 -3.60 -4.36 3.40
C SER A 83 -3.82 -3.55 4.69
N PRO A 84 -3.91 -2.20 4.61
CA PRO A 84 -4.33 -1.40 5.75
C PRO A 84 -5.63 -1.91 6.38
N THR A 85 -5.66 -1.93 7.70
CA THR A 85 -6.84 -2.23 8.52
C THR A 85 -7.50 -0.92 8.98
N LEU A 86 -8.76 -0.93 9.39
CA LEU A 86 -9.33 0.23 10.08
C LEU A 86 -8.55 0.52 11.37
N LYS A 87 -8.43 1.80 11.73
CA LYS A 87 -8.08 2.22 13.08
C LYS A 87 -9.24 1.84 13.98
N ASP A 88 -9.09 0.69 14.61
CA ASP A 88 -10.00 0.17 15.62
C ASP A 88 -10.42 1.26 16.63
N THR A 89 -11.73 1.50 16.68
CA THR A 89 -12.41 2.18 17.80
C THR A 89 -13.38 1.23 18.53
N ASP A 90 -13.67 0.05 17.97
CA ASP A 90 -14.55 -0.99 18.51
C ASP A 90 -14.20 -2.34 17.86
N ASN A 91 -13.72 -3.29 18.68
CA ASN A 91 -13.08 -4.57 18.31
C ASN A 91 -14.00 -5.56 17.56
N VAL A 92 -14.36 -5.26 16.32
CA VAL A 92 -15.18 -6.11 15.44
C VAL A 92 -14.37 -6.51 14.19
N PRO A 93 -14.33 -7.80 13.81
CA PRO A 93 -13.76 -8.22 12.53
C PRO A 93 -14.72 -7.85 11.39
N ILE A 94 -14.43 -6.77 10.66
CA ILE A 94 -15.31 -6.25 9.60
C ILE A 94 -14.66 -6.45 8.23
N ASN A 95 -15.42 -7.01 7.28
CA ASN A 95 -15.09 -6.99 5.85
C ASN A 95 -15.27 -5.58 5.26
N THR A 96 -14.43 -4.63 5.67
CA THR A 96 -14.52 -3.22 5.24
C THR A 96 -13.86 -2.94 3.90
N THR A 97 -14.58 -3.27 2.83
CA THR A 97 -14.44 -2.58 1.53
C THR A 97 -15.79 -2.17 0.93
N GLN A 98 -16.90 -2.88 1.19
CA GLN A 98 -18.13 -2.67 0.43
C GLN A 98 -19.44 -2.85 1.24
N ALA A 99 -20.07 -1.74 1.60
CA ALA A 99 -21.49 -1.69 1.95
C ALA A 99 -22.16 -0.52 1.21
N PRO A 100 -23.48 -0.57 0.96
CA PRO A 100 -24.22 0.65 0.66
C PRO A 100 -24.03 1.64 1.82
N PRO A 101 -23.79 2.93 1.60
CA PRO A 101 -23.91 3.91 2.68
C PRO A 101 -25.37 4.01 3.15
N SER A 102 -25.63 4.73 4.25
CA SER A 102 -26.97 4.97 4.81
C SER A 102 -27.99 5.57 3.81
N SER A 103 -29.26 5.66 4.20
CA SER A 103 -30.46 5.95 3.39
C SER A 103 -30.55 7.30 2.64
N ASN A 104 -29.42 7.97 2.35
CA ASN A 104 -29.33 9.31 1.77
C ASN A 104 -28.41 9.41 0.52
N ASN A 105 -28.18 8.29 -0.20
CA ASN A 105 -27.33 8.25 -1.41
C ASN A 105 -28.08 8.36 -2.74
N SER A 106 -29.39 8.62 -2.70
CA SER A 106 -30.15 9.06 -3.86
C SER A 106 -29.96 10.56 -4.03
N VAL A 107 -29.63 11.02 -5.24
CA VAL A 107 -29.55 12.45 -5.56
C VAL A 107 -30.88 13.13 -5.22
N SER A 108 -30.91 13.91 -4.14
CA SER A 108 -32.13 14.43 -3.55
C SER A 108 -32.61 15.71 -4.21
N HIS A 109 -33.75 15.65 -4.89
CA HIS A 109 -34.68 16.80 -4.89
C HIS A 109 -35.34 16.87 -3.51
N GLY A 110 -35.53 18.06 -2.95
CA GLY A 110 -35.88 18.22 -1.53
C GLY A 110 -37.19 17.55 -1.09
N ILE A 111 -37.26 17.21 0.21
CA ILE A 111 -38.33 16.57 1.01
C ILE A 111 -38.13 15.05 1.27
N GLU A 112 -38.26 14.69 2.55
CA GLU A 112 -38.11 13.36 3.18
C GLU A 112 -39.46 12.58 3.21
N LEU A 113 -39.58 11.27 3.44
CA LEU A 113 -38.65 10.17 3.83
C LEU A 113 -39.26 8.82 3.34
N PRO A 114 -38.58 7.65 3.47
CA PRO A 114 -39.19 6.62 4.33
C PRO A 114 -38.20 5.81 5.20
N THR A 115 -38.77 5.17 6.22
CA THR A 115 -38.10 4.52 7.37
C THR A 115 -37.64 3.07 7.13
N ASP A 116 -36.69 2.64 7.97
CA ASP A 116 -36.33 1.26 8.35
C ASP A 116 -35.82 0.25 7.28
N VAL A 117 -34.48 0.25 7.06
CA VAL A 117 -33.61 -0.94 7.23
C VAL A 117 -32.17 -0.47 7.57
N ILE A 118 -31.61 -0.91 8.70
CA ILE A 118 -30.20 -0.68 9.06
C ILE A 118 -29.31 -1.76 8.44
N GLN A 119 -28.67 -1.49 7.29
CA GLN A 119 -27.58 -2.29 6.70
C GLN A 119 -26.61 -1.41 5.87
N GLY A 120 -26.10 -0.33 6.47
CA GLY A 120 -25.03 0.49 5.87
C GLY A 120 -23.80 0.54 6.76
N SER A 121 -22.60 0.60 6.17
CA SER A 121 -21.35 0.69 6.93
C SER A 121 -21.25 2.07 7.60
N SER A 122 -21.14 2.09 8.93
CA SER A 122 -20.89 3.29 9.74
C SER A 122 -19.58 4.01 9.35
N HIS A 123 -18.63 3.26 8.80
CA HIS A 123 -17.27 3.72 8.49
C HIS A 123 -17.17 4.61 7.24
N ILE A 124 -18.22 4.71 6.41
CA ILE A 124 -18.24 5.60 5.24
C ILE A 124 -19.52 6.45 5.24
N ARG A 125 -19.32 7.77 5.34
CA ARG A 125 -20.36 8.80 5.40
C ARG A 125 -20.37 9.55 4.07
N PHE A 126 -21.24 9.13 3.15
CA PHE A 126 -21.39 9.70 1.82
C PHE A 126 -22.52 10.75 1.76
N ARG A 127 -22.37 11.74 0.88
CA ARG A 127 -23.38 12.75 0.52
C ARG A 127 -23.25 13.11 -0.95
N CYS A 128 -24.37 13.13 -1.66
CA CYS A 128 -24.44 13.50 -3.07
C CYS A 128 -25.54 14.55 -3.34
N SER A 129 -25.22 15.53 -4.18
CA SER A 129 -26.20 16.37 -4.89
C SER A 129 -26.09 16.12 -6.40
N GLU A 130 -26.82 16.89 -7.21
CA GLU A 130 -26.77 16.77 -8.67
C GLU A 130 -25.37 17.03 -9.24
N GLU A 131 -24.53 17.85 -8.60
CA GLU A 131 -23.20 18.22 -9.11
C GLU A 131 -22.05 18.02 -8.10
N LEU A 132 -22.33 17.83 -6.81
CA LEU A 132 -21.31 17.70 -5.77
C LEU A 132 -21.40 16.35 -5.07
N LEU A 133 -20.31 15.59 -5.13
CA LEU A 133 -20.12 14.36 -4.38
C LEU A 133 -19.12 14.59 -3.26
N SER A 134 -19.41 14.09 -2.06
CA SER A 134 -18.51 14.16 -0.91
C SER A 134 -18.60 12.91 -0.05
N ALA A 135 -17.45 12.42 0.41
CA ALA A 135 -17.33 11.26 1.26
C ALA A 135 -16.37 11.56 2.41
N ASN A 136 -16.72 11.15 3.62
CA ASN A 136 -15.82 11.08 4.77
C ASN A 136 -15.78 9.62 5.25
N TRP A 137 -14.65 9.15 5.74
CA TRP A 137 -14.51 7.79 6.24
C TRP A 137 -13.72 7.73 7.54
N ASP A 138 -13.76 6.57 8.19
CA ASP A 138 -12.92 6.29 9.36
C ASP A 138 -11.47 6.04 8.92
N GLU A 139 -10.52 6.38 9.78
CA GLU A 139 -9.11 6.25 9.42
C GLU A 139 -8.66 4.79 9.38
N PHE A 140 -7.70 4.50 8.52
CA PHE A 140 -7.00 3.22 8.42
C PHE A 140 -5.60 3.33 9.02
N LYS A 141 -5.09 2.21 9.54
CA LYS A 141 -3.71 2.02 9.99
C LYS A 141 -3.11 0.80 9.32
N ASP A 142 -1.81 0.84 9.23
CA ASP A 142 -0.93 -0.22 8.79
C ASP A 142 0.28 -0.11 9.72
N GLN A 143 0.74 -1.20 10.34
CA GLN A 143 1.84 -1.14 11.31
C GLN A 143 3.19 -1.40 10.66
N GLU A 144 3.18 -1.98 9.46
CA GLU A 144 4.31 -2.59 8.81
C GLU A 144 4.95 -1.64 7.80
N SER A 145 4.17 -1.08 6.87
CA SER A 145 4.62 -0.09 5.88
C SER A 145 3.95 1.29 6.00
N GLN A 146 3.02 1.46 6.95
CA GLN A 146 2.23 2.68 7.21
C GLN A 146 1.24 3.01 6.09
N LEU A 147 0.23 3.83 6.39
CA LEU A 147 -0.71 4.31 5.38
C LEU A 147 -0.03 5.34 4.45
N GLU A 148 0.03 5.05 3.16
CA GLU A 148 0.60 5.94 2.15
C GLU A 148 -0.46 6.94 1.65
N ARG A 149 -1.65 6.45 1.26
CA ARG A 149 -2.73 7.26 0.70
C ARG A 149 -4.09 6.57 0.72
N TYR A 150 -5.15 7.36 0.63
CA TYR A 150 -6.46 6.91 0.20
C TYR A 150 -6.70 7.25 -1.27
N GLU A 151 -7.37 6.33 -1.95
CA GLU A 151 -7.95 6.51 -3.28
C GLU A 151 -9.46 6.27 -3.16
N TRP A 152 -10.30 7.12 -3.74
CA TRP A 152 -11.75 6.93 -3.71
C TRP A 152 -12.39 7.16 -5.08
N CYS A 153 -13.49 6.47 -5.34
CA CYS A 153 -14.25 6.56 -6.58
C CYS A 153 -15.76 6.52 -6.30
N VAL A 154 -16.58 6.88 -7.29
CA VAL A 154 -18.04 6.74 -7.21
C VAL A 154 -18.55 6.07 -8.47
N GLY A 155 -19.50 5.16 -8.32
CA GLY A 155 -20.17 4.51 -9.44
C GLY A 155 -21.65 4.21 -9.19
N THR A 156 -22.29 3.69 -10.23
CA THR A 156 -23.69 3.21 -10.19
C THR A 156 -23.83 1.83 -9.57
N SER A 157 -22.73 1.10 -9.38
CA SER A 157 -22.66 -0.17 -8.65
C SER A 157 -21.42 -0.25 -7.73
N LYS A 158 -21.38 -1.24 -6.83
CA LYS A 158 -20.27 -1.42 -5.87
C LYS A 158 -18.94 -1.64 -6.59
N ALA A 159 -17.88 -0.99 -6.11
CA ALA A 159 -16.52 -1.00 -6.68
C ALA A 159 -16.38 -0.53 -8.14
N GLN A 160 -17.48 -0.17 -8.82
CA GLN A 160 -17.46 0.50 -10.11
C GLN A 160 -17.15 1.99 -9.92
N CYS A 161 -16.42 2.57 -10.89
CA CYS A 161 -15.96 3.96 -10.85
C CYS A 161 -16.41 4.73 -12.10
N ASP A 162 -17.64 4.49 -12.55
CA ASP A 162 -18.23 5.01 -13.80
C ASP A 162 -18.81 6.43 -13.68
N VAL A 163 -19.11 6.89 -12.46
CA VAL A 163 -19.62 8.25 -12.20
C VAL A 163 -18.48 9.21 -11.86
N MET A 164 -17.51 8.74 -11.07
CA MET A 164 -16.25 9.43 -10.80
C MET A 164 -15.13 8.40 -10.76
N SER A 165 -14.15 8.58 -11.65
CA SER A 165 -12.93 7.77 -11.70
C SER A 165 -12.16 7.81 -10.38
N LEU A 166 -11.41 6.74 -10.09
CA LEU A 166 -10.58 6.62 -8.90
C LEU A 166 -9.60 7.81 -8.76
N ARG A 167 -9.63 8.47 -7.59
CA ARG A 167 -8.86 9.67 -7.29
C ARG A 167 -8.14 9.56 -5.94
N SER A 168 -6.84 9.79 -5.94
CA SER A 168 -6.06 9.94 -4.70
C SER A 168 -6.42 11.25 -3.97
N VAL A 169 -6.55 11.17 -2.64
CA VAL A 169 -6.68 12.33 -1.74
C VAL A 169 -5.53 12.42 -0.73
N GLY A 170 -4.48 11.61 -0.90
CA GLY A 170 -3.43 11.39 0.09
C GLY A 170 -3.99 10.76 1.38
N VAL A 171 -3.34 10.97 2.51
CA VAL A 171 -3.76 10.43 3.82
C VAL A 171 -5.00 11.11 4.44
N LYS A 172 -5.74 11.94 3.70
CA LYS A 172 -6.92 12.65 4.22
C LYS A 172 -8.14 11.70 4.20
N PRO A 173 -8.81 11.43 5.34
CA PRO A 173 -9.96 10.53 5.41
C PRO A 173 -11.27 11.17 4.89
N LYS A 174 -11.17 11.94 3.80
CA LYS A 174 -12.28 12.62 3.15
C LYS A 174 -11.94 13.01 1.70
N GLY A 175 -12.95 12.98 0.85
CA GLY A 175 -12.89 13.38 -0.54
C GLY A 175 -14.10 14.22 -0.95
N ALA A 176 -13.90 15.12 -1.91
CA ALA A 176 -14.98 15.86 -2.57
C ALA A 176 -14.65 16.04 -4.06
N ALA A 177 -15.68 15.99 -4.90
CA ALA A 177 -15.56 16.15 -6.35
C ALA A 177 -16.81 16.79 -6.94
N ILE A 178 -16.59 17.65 -7.94
CA ILE A 178 -17.65 18.15 -8.80
C ILE A 178 -17.77 17.18 -9.98
N VAL A 179 -19.00 16.78 -10.31
CA VAL A 179 -19.31 15.85 -11.40
C VAL A 179 -20.26 16.49 -12.42
N LYS A 180 -20.41 15.87 -13.59
CA LYS A 180 -21.49 16.23 -14.51
C LYS A 180 -22.84 15.99 -13.84
N ARG A 181 -23.80 16.88 -14.09
CA ARG A 181 -25.15 16.84 -13.51
C ARG A 181 -25.77 15.45 -13.56
N LEU A 182 -26.04 14.90 -12.38
CA LEU A 182 -26.57 13.56 -12.18
C LEU A 182 -28.10 13.55 -12.24
N PRO A 183 -28.74 12.53 -12.85
CA PRO A 183 -30.19 12.38 -12.79
C PRO A 183 -30.67 12.20 -11.35
N SER A 184 -31.76 12.88 -10.98
CA SER A 184 -32.43 12.67 -9.69
C SER A 184 -32.87 11.21 -9.53
N GLY A 185 -32.77 10.68 -8.31
CA GLY A 185 -33.05 9.27 -8.02
C GLY A 185 -31.95 8.27 -8.43
N THR A 186 -30.83 8.71 -9.04
CA THR A 186 -29.67 7.84 -9.27
C THR A 186 -29.12 7.33 -7.95
N VAL A 187 -28.97 6.00 -7.82
CA VAL A 187 -28.31 5.34 -6.70
C VAL A 187 -26.80 5.31 -6.94
N LEU A 188 -26.02 5.72 -5.95
CA LEU A 188 -24.57 5.84 -6.04
C LEU A 188 -23.86 5.06 -4.93
N PHE A 189 -22.69 4.52 -5.28
CA PHE A 189 -21.79 3.82 -4.36
C PHE A 189 -20.44 4.53 -4.33
N ALA A 190 -20.08 5.09 -3.19
CA ALA A 190 -18.72 5.55 -2.94
C ALA A 190 -17.85 4.37 -2.49
N THR A 191 -16.73 4.14 -3.17
CA THR A 191 -15.75 3.11 -2.82
C THR A 191 -14.45 3.79 -2.40
N VAL A 192 -13.87 3.36 -1.28
CA VAL A 192 -12.61 3.88 -0.73
C VAL A 192 -11.61 2.73 -0.63
N TYR A 193 -10.40 2.96 -1.13
CA TYR A 193 -9.26 2.08 -1.01
C TYR A 193 -8.19 2.76 -0.16
N ALA A 194 -7.73 2.09 0.88
CA ALA A 194 -6.52 2.47 1.61
C ALA A 194 -5.32 1.75 1.00
N VAL A 195 -4.24 2.47 0.73
CA VAL A 195 -2.98 1.94 0.19
C VAL A 195 -1.87 2.15 1.22
N ASN A 196 -1.15 1.09 1.59
CA ASN A 196 0.02 1.19 2.47
C ASN A 196 1.32 1.51 1.72
N GLY A 197 2.41 1.75 2.45
CA GLY A 197 3.73 2.05 1.88
C GLY A 197 4.35 0.93 1.06
N ALA A 198 3.84 -0.31 1.18
CA ALA A 198 4.17 -1.43 0.30
C ALA A 198 3.34 -1.46 -1.00
N GLY A 199 2.40 -0.52 -1.18
CA GLY A 199 1.52 -0.43 -2.35
C GLY A 199 0.36 -1.42 -2.34
N VAL A 200 0.17 -2.15 -1.24
CA VAL A 200 -0.91 -3.12 -1.06
C VAL A 200 -2.19 -2.39 -0.65
N ARG A 201 -3.32 -2.84 -1.19
CA ARG A 201 -4.66 -2.36 -0.87
C ARG A 201 -5.65 -3.52 -0.87
N PRO A 202 -6.77 -3.43 -0.14
CA PRO A 202 -7.82 -4.45 -0.18
C PRO A 202 -8.36 -4.63 -1.61
N VAL A 203 -8.75 -5.87 -1.93
CA VAL A 203 -9.37 -6.27 -3.21
C VAL A 203 -10.89 -6.10 -3.16
#